data_AF-A0A821WPL3-F1
#
_entry.id   AF-A0A821WPL3-F1
#
_cell.length_a   1.000
_cell.length_b   1.000
_cell.length_c   1.000
_cell.angle_alpha   90.00
_cell.angle_beta   90.00
_cell.angle_gamma   90.00
#
_symmetry.space_group_name_H-M   'P 1'
#
loop_
_entity.id
_entity.type
_entity.pdbx_description
1 polymer ?
#
loop_
_entity_poly.entity_id
_entity_poly.type
_entity_poly.pdbx_seq_one_letter_code
_entity_poly.pdbx_strand_id
1 'polypeptide(L)'
;YFTLPNKVKFTALLYQLSKDKVPPLVTIHYVDTNYLNVSKVLSFRRFHGRHFGQRVRNHLVRIVKKFQLESKIVAIVSDNGGDMHFATQYPEMFGVRLHCLAHALNLTVTNGLQL
;
A
#
# COMPACT_ATOMS: atom_id res chain seq x y z
N TYR A 1 -0.22 20.46 -4.71
CA TYR A 1 -0.92 19.36 -5.42
C TYR A 1 -0.07 18.99 -6.63
N PHE A 2 0.27 17.71 -6.83
CA PHE A 2 1.07 17.26 -7.97
C PHE A 2 0.17 16.51 -8.95
N THR A 3 0.36 16.73 -10.24
CA THR A 3 -0.43 16.10 -11.31
C THR A 3 0.35 14.91 -11.83
N LEU A 4 -0.22 13.70 -11.75
CA LEU A 4 0.42 12.50 -12.28
C LEU A 4 0.27 12.44 -13.81
N PRO A 5 1.37 12.37 -14.58
CA PRO A 5 1.29 12.23 -16.03
C PRO A 5 0.49 10.99 -16.44
N ASN A 6 -0.28 11.07 -17.53
CA ASN A 6 -1.12 9.96 -18.02
C ASN A 6 -0.35 8.70 -18.45
N LYS A 7 0.97 8.76 -18.59
CA LYS A 7 1.82 7.62 -18.99
C LYS A 7 2.38 6.82 -17.81
N VAL A 8 2.06 7.25 -16.60
CA VAL A 8 2.59 6.68 -15.39
C VAL A 8 1.87 5.38 -15.08
N LYS A 9 2.51 4.26 -15.45
CA LYS A 9 2.10 2.91 -15.06
C LYS A 9 2.92 2.54 -13.84
N PHE A 10 2.33 1.80 -12.91
CA PHE A 10 2.90 1.44 -11.60
C PHE A 10 2.65 2.49 -10.53
N THR A 11 1.91 2.08 -9.50
CA THR A 11 1.64 2.82 -8.26
C THR A 11 1.68 1.76 -7.18
N ALA A 12 2.86 1.39 -6.70
CA ALA A 12 2.94 0.49 -5.57
C ALA A 12 2.56 1.26 -4.30
N LEU A 13 1.55 0.78 -3.59
CA LEU A 13 1.16 1.33 -2.30
C LEU A 13 1.73 0.46 -1.21
N LEU A 14 2.81 0.91 -0.56
CA LEU A 14 3.48 0.20 0.54
C LEU A 14 2.83 0.56 1.87
N TYR A 15 2.47 -0.44 2.66
CA TYR A 15 1.89 -0.27 4.00
C TYR A 15 2.68 -1.12 5.02
N GLN A 16 3.11 -0.51 6.12
CA GLN A 16 3.85 -1.19 7.19
C GLN A 16 3.09 -1.06 8.51
N LEU A 17 2.85 -2.21 9.15
CA LEU A 17 2.10 -2.32 10.40
C LEU A 17 3.03 -2.72 11.56
N SER A 18 3.09 -1.89 12.58
CA SER A 18 3.38 -2.31 13.95
C SER A 18 2.11 -2.03 14.75
N LYS A 19 1.53 -3.05 15.38
CA LYS A 19 0.18 -2.99 15.98
C LYS A 19 -0.02 -1.83 16.97
N ASP A 20 1.06 -1.29 17.56
CA ASP A 20 0.93 -0.26 18.61
C ASP A 20 1.85 0.97 18.46
N LYS A 21 2.88 0.97 17.60
CA LYS A 21 3.92 2.02 17.67
C LYS A 21 3.99 2.96 16.47
N VAL A 22 3.79 2.46 15.24
CA VAL A 22 4.07 3.25 14.02
C VAL A 22 2.80 3.43 13.18
N PRO A 23 2.43 4.68 12.83
CA PRO A 23 1.34 4.93 11.90
C PRO A 23 1.66 4.29 10.56
N PRO A 24 0.71 3.63 9.90
CA PRO A 24 0.92 3.21 8.54
C PRO A 24 1.17 4.39 7.59
N LEU A 25 2.13 4.17 6.72
CA LEU A 25 2.49 5.03 5.61
C LEU A 25 1.80 4.51 4.34
N VAL A 26 1.45 5.42 3.45
CA VAL A 26 0.98 5.14 2.11
C VAL A 26 1.88 5.91 1.15
N THR A 27 2.66 5.19 0.36
CA THR A 27 3.47 5.75 -0.72
C THR A 27 2.87 5.42 -2.07
N ILE A 28 3.24 6.18 -3.09
CA ILE A 28 3.03 5.86 -4.49
C ILE A 28 4.41 5.79 -5.14
N HIS A 29 4.63 4.76 -5.95
CA HIS A 29 5.87 4.56 -6.70
C HIS A 29 5.55 4.41 -8.16
N TYR A 30 6.20 5.19 -9.01
CA TYR A 30 5.83 5.30 -10.40
C TYR A 30 6.97 5.76 -11.29
N VAL A 31 6.92 5.43 -12.58
CA VAL A 31 7.93 5.86 -13.56
C VAL A 31 7.45 7.12 -14.28
N ASP A 32 8.24 8.19 -14.24
CA ASP A 32 7.90 9.46 -14.89
C ASP A 32 8.26 9.48 -16.40
N THR A 33 8.06 10.62 -17.05
CA THR A 33 8.34 10.79 -18.48
C THR A 33 9.82 10.76 -18.83
N ASN A 34 10.70 10.89 -17.84
CA ASN A 34 12.15 10.80 -17.99
C ASN A 34 12.66 9.39 -17.63
N TYR A 35 11.76 8.42 -17.50
CA TYR A 35 12.08 7.05 -17.10
C TYR A 35 12.69 6.94 -15.69
N LEU A 36 12.44 7.93 -14.83
CA LEU A 36 12.92 7.93 -13.47
C LEU A 36 11.86 7.34 -12.54
N ASN A 37 12.31 6.51 -11.59
CA ASN A 37 11.46 6.02 -10.52
C ASN A 37 11.22 7.14 -9.51
N VAL A 38 9.95 7.53 -9.36
CA VAL A 38 9.51 8.55 -8.43
C VAL A 38 8.74 7.89 -7.29
N SER A 39 9.10 8.24 -6.07
CA SER A 39 8.34 7.89 -4.87
C SER A 39 7.77 9.15 -4.22
N LYS A 40 6.48 9.11 -3.85
CA LYS A 40 5.83 10.19 -3.09
C LYS A 40 5.02 9.59 -1.94
N VAL A 41 5.07 10.25 -0.79
CA VAL A 41 4.19 9.94 0.35
C VAL A 41 2.82 10.56 0.08
N LEU A 42 1.76 9.75 0.10
CA LEU A 42 0.38 10.19 -0.04
C LEU A 42 -0.30 10.40 1.30
N SER A 43 0.04 9.60 2.31
CA SER A 43 -0.57 9.68 3.63
C SER A 43 0.27 8.98 4.69
N PHE A 44 0.15 9.47 5.92
CA PHE A 44 0.71 8.85 7.13
C PHE A 44 -0.30 9.06 8.26
N ARG A 45 -0.98 7.99 8.70
CA ARG A 45 -2.12 8.13 9.62
C ARG A 45 -2.27 6.93 10.54
N ARG A 46 -2.42 7.16 11.86
CA ARG A 46 -2.78 6.10 12.82
C ARG A 46 -4.26 5.73 12.75
N PHE A 47 -4.55 4.45 12.92
CA PHE A 47 -5.90 3.92 13.08
C PHE A 47 -6.05 3.33 14.49
N HIS A 48 -7.13 3.67 15.18
CA HIS A 48 -7.43 3.17 16.53
C HIS A 48 -8.74 2.38 16.53
N GLY A 49 -8.85 1.35 17.37
CA GLY A 49 -10.09 0.59 17.63
C GLY A 49 -10.28 -0.70 16.81
N ARG A 50 -11.48 -1.30 16.87
CA ARG A 50 -11.86 -2.58 16.20
C ARG A 50 -12.14 -2.41 14.69
N HIS A 51 -12.09 -3.45 13.87
CA HIS A 51 -12.28 -3.37 12.39
C HIS A 51 -11.17 -2.59 11.68
N PHE A 52 -9.92 -2.93 12.01
CA PHE A 52 -8.74 -2.26 11.48
C PHE A 52 -8.67 -2.34 9.94
N GLY A 53 -8.78 -3.53 9.34
CA GLY A 53 -8.75 -3.70 7.89
C GLY A 53 -9.79 -2.85 7.15
N GLN A 54 -11.02 -2.75 7.66
CA GLN A 54 -12.07 -1.92 7.05
C GLN A 54 -11.73 -0.42 7.05
N ARG A 55 -11.16 0.08 8.15
CA ARG A 55 -10.73 1.49 8.22
C ARG A 55 -9.57 1.77 7.28
N VAL A 56 -8.62 0.85 7.18
CA VAL A 56 -7.52 0.96 6.22
C VAL A 56 -8.08 1.03 4.81
N ARG A 57 -8.96 0.10 4.41
CA ARG A 57 -9.61 0.13 3.09
C ARG A 57 -10.29 1.47 2.81
N ASN A 58 -11.12 1.95 3.74
CA ASN A 58 -11.82 3.22 3.58
C ASN A 58 -10.86 4.40 3.44
N HIS A 59 -9.69 4.34 4.11
CA HIS A 59 -8.65 5.35 3.96
C HIS A 59 -7.94 5.27 2.61
N LEU A 60 -7.59 4.07 2.15
CA LEU A 60 -7.02 3.84 0.83
C LEU A 60 -7.95 4.36 -0.27
N VAL A 61 -9.25 4.01 -0.21
CA VAL A 61 -10.27 4.51 -1.15
C VAL A 61 -10.30 6.04 -1.19
N ARG A 62 -10.22 6.71 -0.02
CA ARG A 62 -10.18 8.18 0.03
C ARG A 62 -8.93 8.75 -0.61
N ILE A 63 -7.77 8.11 -0.42
CA ILE A 63 -6.51 8.53 -1.06
C ILE A 63 -6.64 8.39 -2.59
N VAL A 64 -7.10 7.23 -3.06
CA VAL A 64 -7.30 6.97 -4.50
C VAL A 64 -8.17 8.06 -5.11
N LYS A 65 -9.32 8.36 -4.50
CA LYS A 65 -10.23 9.43 -4.95
C LYS A 65 -9.61 10.83 -4.86
N LYS A 66 -8.95 11.15 -3.75
CA LYS A 66 -8.34 12.46 -3.51
C LYS A 66 -7.27 12.79 -4.55
N PHE A 67 -6.53 11.79 -5.01
CA PHE A 67 -5.44 11.94 -5.97
C PHE A 67 -5.80 11.48 -7.39
N GLN A 68 -7.07 11.13 -7.65
CA GLN A 68 -7.58 10.69 -8.95
C GLN A 68 -6.76 9.52 -9.55
N LEU A 69 -6.61 8.45 -8.77
CA LEU A 69 -5.76 7.30 -9.06
C LEU A 69 -6.53 6.07 -9.57
N GLU A 70 -7.86 6.10 -9.62
CA GLU A 70 -8.75 4.95 -9.81
C GLU A 70 -8.38 4.08 -11.02
N SER A 71 -7.96 4.69 -12.12
CA SER A 71 -7.58 3.99 -13.36
C SER A 71 -6.06 3.92 -13.59
N LYS A 72 -5.27 4.38 -12.63
CA LYS A 72 -3.80 4.49 -12.72
C LYS A 72 -3.07 3.45 -11.88
N ILE A 73 -3.75 2.87 -10.88
CA ILE A 73 -3.18 1.86 -10.00
C ILE A 73 -3.21 0.51 -10.72
N VAL A 74 -2.03 -0.10 -10.86
CA VAL A 74 -1.87 -1.43 -11.47
C VAL A 74 -1.58 -2.52 -10.44
N ALA A 75 -1.08 -2.14 -9.26
CA ALA A 75 -0.74 -3.08 -8.20
C ALA A 75 -0.67 -2.40 -6.83
N ILE A 76 -0.83 -3.17 -5.76
CA ILE A 76 -0.67 -2.73 -4.36
C ILE A 76 0.25 -3.68 -3.63
N VAL A 77 1.19 -3.17 -2.81
CA VAL A 77 2.17 -3.99 -2.10
C VAL A 77 1.93 -3.89 -0.59
N SER A 78 1.43 -4.94 0.04
CA SER A 78 1.16 -4.92 1.48
C SER A 78 1.79 -6.11 2.21
N ASP A 79 1.91 -6.00 3.53
CA ASP A 79 2.27 -7.16 4.36
C ASP A 79 1.26 -8.30 4.24
N ASN A 80 1.60 -9.48 4.78
CA ASN A 80 0.77 -10.68 4.65
C ASN A 80 -0.26 -10.79 5.79
N GLY A 81 -0.48 -9.74 6.57
CA GLY A 81 -1.45 -9.74 7.65
C GLY A 81 -2.88 -9.82 7.13
N GLY A 82 -3.74 -10.55 7.84
CA GLY A 82 -5.14 -10.76 7.45
C GLY A 82 -5.93 -9.45 7.30
N ASP A 83 -5.70 -8.46 8.16
CA ASP A 83 -6.32 -7.13 8.04
C ASP A 83 -5.91 -6.41 6.74
N MET A 84 -4.64 -6.54 6.35
CA MET A 84 -4.11 -5.92 5.13
C MET A 84 -4.59 -6.65 3.89
N HIS A 85 -4.66 -7.98 3.93
CA HIS A 85 -5.31 -8.76 2.91
C HIS A 85 -6.76 -8.30 2.72
N PHE A 86 -7.55 -8.23 3.80
CA PHE A 86 -8.92 -7.74 3.75
C PHE A 86 -9.03 -6.33 3.18
N ALA A 87 -8.09 -5.43 3.51
CA ALA A 87 -8.14 -4.05 3.06
C ALA A 87 -7.81 -3.87 1.58
N THR A 88 -7.04 -4.79 0.98
CA THR A 88 -6.39 -4.60 -0.33
C THR A 88 -6.80 -5.64 -1.39
N GLN A 89 -7.65 -6.61 -1.05
CA GLN A 89 -8.14 -7.67 -1.95
C GLN A 89 -9.16 -7.21 -3.03
N TYR A 90 -9.14 -5.94 -3.43
CA TYR A 90 -10.11 -5.34 -4.36
C TYR A 90 -9.41 -4.94 -5.66
N PRO A 91 -9.25 -5.87 -6.62
CA PRO A 91 -8.45 -5.66 -7.82
C PRO A 91 -9.01 -4.57 -8.75
N GLU A 92 -10.32 -4.37 -8.76
CA GLU A 92 -10.99 -3.30 -9.51
C GLU A 92 -10.57 -1.90 -9.05
N MET A 93 -10.05 -1.77 -7.82
CA MET A 93 -9.64 -0.49 -7.24
C MET A 93 -8.12 -0.37 -7.06
N PHE A 94 -7.45 -1.47 -6.73
CA PHE A 94 -6.03 -1.47 -6.36
C PHE A 94 -5.15 -2.29 -7.31
N GLY A 95 -5.72 -2.87 -8.36
CA GLY A 95 -5.00 -3.74 -9.28
C GLY A 95 -4.51 -5.02 -8.62
N VAL A 96 -3.39 -5.57 -9.10
CA VAL A 96 -2.83 -6.82 -8.59
C VAL A 96 -2.27 -6.62 -7.18
N ARG A 97 -2.71 -7.44 -6.24
CA ARG A 97 -2.12 -7.45 -4.90
C ARG A 97 -0.81 -8.23 -4.90
N LEU A 98 0.27 -7.55 -4.52
CA LEU A 98 1.59 -8.11 -4.32
C LEU A 98 1.91 -8.19 -2.84
N HIS A 99 2.59 -9.28 -2.46
CA HIS A 99 3.05 -9.50 -1.09
C HIS A 99 4.36 -8.75 -0.85
N CYS A 100 4.52 -8.19 0.34
CA CYS A 100 5.78 -7.57 0.75
C CYS A 100 6.86 -8.65 0.91
N LEU A 101 7.87 -8.63 0.03
CA LEU A 101 8.99 -9.58 0.08
C LEU A 101 9.74 -9.51 1.41
N ALA A 102 9.97 -8.32 1.95
CA ALA A 102 10.66 -8.16 3.23
C ALA A 102 9.89 -8.84 4.38
N HIS A 103 8.55 -8.76 4.36
CA HIS A 103 7.72 -9.45 5.35
C HIS A 103 7.74 -10.96 5.16
N ALA A 104 7.65 -11.44 3.91
CA ALA A 104 7.75 -12.86 3.60
C ALA A 104 9.11 -13.43 4.07
N LEU A 105 10.21 -12.75 3.77
CA LEU A 105 11.55 -13.14 4.21
C LEU A 105 11.65 -13.16 5.74
N ASN A 106 11.13 -12.13 6.41
CA ASN A 106 11.11 -12.09 7.88
C ASN A 106 10.35 -13.28 8.45
N LEU A 107 9.17 -13.61 7.92
CA LEU A 107 8.41 -14.79 8.35
C LEU A 107 9.19 -16.09 8.10
N THR A 108 9.83 -16.25 6.94
CA THR A 108 10.64 -17.43 6.63
C THR A 108 11.79 -17.61 7.63
N VAL A 109 12.55 -16.54 7.90
CA VAL A 109 13.67 -16.58 8.86
C VAL A 109 13.18 -16.82 10.28
N THR A 110 12.14 -16.10 10.71
CA THR A 110 11.57 -16.22 12.06
C THR A 110 11.04 -17.63 12.31
N ASN A 111 10.28 -18.18 11.36
CA ASN A 111 9.76 -19.54 11.45
C ASN A 111 10.88 -20.58 11.38
N GLY A 112 11.90 -20.37 10.55
CA GLY A 112 13.03 -21.27 10.41
C GLY A 112 13.93 -21.32 11.65
N LEU A 113 14.07 -20.18 12.34
CA LEU A 113 14.87 -20.05 13.57
C LEU A 113 14.05 -20.22 14.86
N GLN A 114 12.73 -20.42 14.76
CA GLN A 114 11.79 -20.48 15.89
C GLN A 114 11.85 -19.23 16.80
N LEU A 115 11.97 -18.06 16.19
CA LEU A 115 11.97 -16.75 16.87
C LEU A 115 10.56 -16.17 17.04
#